data_AF-A0A5B7AGN5-F1
#
_entry.id   AF-A0A5B7AGN5-F1
#
_cell.length_a   1.000
_cell.length_b   1.000
_cell.length_c   1.000
_cell.angle_alpha   90.00
_cell.angle_beta   90.00
_cell.angle_gamma   90.00
#
_symmetry.space_group_name_H-M   'P 1'
#
loop_
_entity.id
_entity.type
_entity.pdbx_description
1 polymer ?
#
loop_
_entity_poly.entity_id
_entity_poly.type
_entity_poly.pdbx_seq_one_letter_code
_entity_poly.pdbx_strand_id
1 'polypeptide(L)'
;NCLKNLTLESVDFSKVGEILCALCLLRSSPNLQELDISATRNADMVPALNFLEEDCRLNRLQVVKFRSIIGLESELELIKSLLACSPLLERMSIGCHADLDANAMLMMSKELLRFRRASPKAEIIFGDPLEDIQA
;
A
#
# COMPACT_ATOMS: atom_id res chain seq x y z
N ASN A 1 -5.29 20.23 9.15
CA ASN A 1 -4.91 19.56 7.88
C ASN A 1 -6.12 18.89 7.27
N CYS A 2 -6.56 19.35 6.09
CA CYS A 2 -7.82 18.94 5.42
C CYS A 2 -7.58 17.98 4.24
N LEU A 3 -6.37 17.43 4.14
CA LEU A 3 -5.95 16.60 3.02
C LEU A 3 -6.75 15.28 3.04
N LYS A 4 -7.55 15.08 2.00
CA LYS A 4 -8.39 13.88 1.80
C LYS A 4 -7.74 12.88 0.86
N ASN A 5 -6.97 13.36 -0.12
CA ASN A 5 -6.37 12.53 -1.14
C ASN A 5 -4.86 12.81 -1.16
N LEU A 6 -4.05 11.76 -1.12
CA LEU A 6 -2.60 11.82 -1.19
C LEU A 6 -2.13 10.93 -2.33
N THR A 7 -1.37 11.52 -3.26
CA THR A 7 -0.72 10.78 -4.34
C THR A 7 0.79 10.91 -4.18
N LEU A 8 1.47 9.76 -4.13
CA LEU A 8 2.93 9.66 -4.10
C LEU A 8 3.38 8.96 -5.37
N GLU A 9 4.08 9.68 -6.24
CA GLU A 9 4.59 9.15 -7.50
C GLU A 9 6.05 8.73 -7.34
N SER A 10 6.42 7.62 -7.98
CA SER A 10 7.82 7.16 -8.04
C SER A 10 8.49 7.01 -6.66
N VAL A 11 7.81 6.38 -5.71
CA VAL A 11 8.37 6.07 -4.38
C VAL A 11 9.37 4.92 -4.47
N ASP A 12 10.57 5.16 -3.96
CA ASP A 12 11.62 4.17 -3.91
C ASP A 12 11.57 3.34 -2.62
N PHE A 13 10.97 2.16 -2.72
CA PHE A 13 10.89 1.19 -1.62
C PHE A 13 12.23 0.51 -1.30
N SER A 14 13.30 0.80 -2.05
CA SER A 14 14.66 0.44 -1.65
C SER A 14 15.36 1.54 -0.85
N LYS A 15 14.69 2.66 -0.56
CA LYS A 15 15.22 3.73 0.27
C LYS A 15 14.36 3.95 1.50
N VAL A 16 14.91 3.61 2.67
CA VAL A 16 14.28 3.86 3.99
C VAL A 16 13.81 5.32 4.13
N GLY A 17 14.60 6.27 3.64
CA GLY A 17 14.26 7.70 3.72
C GLY A 17 12.96 8.06 2.98
N GLU A 18 12.71 7.48 1.80
CA GLU A 18 11.48 7.74 1.04
C GLU A 18 10.28 7.09 1.70
N ILE A 19 10.44 5.86 2.20
CA ILE A 19 9.38 5.16 2.95
C ILE A 19 9.02 5.96 4.22
N LEU A 20 10.01 6.40 5.00
CA LEU A 20 9.78 7.23 6.19
C LEU A 20 9.10 8.55 5.83
N CYS A 21 9.47 9.18 4.71
CA CYS A 21 8.81 10.39 4.24
C CYS A 21 7.32 10.15 3.94
N ALA A 22 7.00 9.08 3.20
CA ALA A 22 5.62 8.67 2.92
C ALA A 22 4.82 8.45 4.21
N LEU A 23 5.39 7.73 5.18
CA LEU A 23 4.75 7.47 6.47
C LEU A 23 4.52 8.74 7.29
N CYS A 24 5.47 9.68 7.28
CA CYS A 24 5.33 10.97 7.92
C CYS A 24 4.15 11.77 7.33
N LEU A 25 3.96 11.72 6.00
CA LEU A 25 2.82 12.35 5.33
C LEU A 25 1.49 11.71 5.72
N LEU A 26 1.44 10.37 5.79
CA LEU A 26 0.27 9.63 6.25
C LEU A 26 -0.10 10.00 7.70
N ARG A 27 0.88 10.00 8.61
CA ARG A 27 0.70 10.39 10.02
C ARG A 27 0.24 11.84 10.17
N SER A 28 0.71 12.73 9.31
CA SER A 28 0.36 14.16 9.32
C SER A 28 -1.02 14.46 8.69
N SER A 29 -1.67 13.44 8.13
CA SER A 29 -2.92 13.56 7.37
C SER A 29 -4.04 12.68 7.98
N PRO A 30 -4.51 12.98 9.20
CA PRO A 30 -5.52 12.14 9.89
C PRO A 30 -6.88 12.09 9.19
N ASN A 31 -7.12 13.00 8.23
CA ASN A 31 -8.36 13.07 7.46
C ASN A 31 -8.28 12.40 6.09
N LEU A 32 -7.17 11.72 5.79
CA LEU A 32 -6.93 11.06 4.52
C LEU A 32 -7.99 9.97 4.27
N GLN A 33 -8.57 9.99 3.08
CA GLN A 33 -9.60 9.07 2.59
C GLN A 33 -9.09 8.20 1.45
N GLU A 34 -8.24 8.77 0.59
CA GLU A 34 -7.67 8.09 -0.57
C GLU A 34 -6.14 8.23 -0.59
N LEU A 35 -5.46 7.12 -0.77
CA LEU A 35 -4.01 7.04 -0.93
C LEU A 35 -3.69 6.36 -2.26
N ASP A 36 -2.87 7.00 -3.07
CA ASP A 36 -2.34 6.44 -4.32
C ASP A 36 -0.81 6.48 -4.27
N ILE A 37 -0.17 5.33 -4.40
CA ILE A 37 1.29 5.18 -4.37
C ILE A 37 1.73 4.46 -5.64
N SER A 38 2.61 5.09 -6.41
CA SER A 38 3.37 4.44 -7.48
C SER A 38 4.79 4.15 -7.01
N ALA A 39 5.21 2.89 -7.11
CA ALA A 39 6.57 2.47 -6.77
C ALA A 39 7.51 2.61 -7.97
N THR A 40 8.78 2.93 -7.71
CA THR A 40 9.86 2.74 -8.68
C THR A 40 10.40 1.32 -8.65
N ARG A 41 10.82 0.81 -9.80
CA ARG A 41 11.46 -0.50 -9.92
C ARG A 41 12.93 -0.45 -9.48
N ASN A 42 13.18 -0.46 -8.18
CA ASN A 42 14.51 -0.71 -7.62
C ASN A 42 14.41 -1.93 -6.71
N ALA A 43 15.31 -2.89 -6.86
CA ALA A 43 15.27 -4.16 -6.14
C ALA A 43 16.31 -4.28 -5.03
N ASP A 44 16.93 -3.16 -4.63
CA ASP A 44 17.91 -3.18 -3.56
C ASP A 44 17.21 -3.57 -2.25
N MET A 45 17.73 -4.60 -1.60
CA MET A 45 17.12 -5.18 -0.42
C MET A 45 17.36 -4.25 0.77
N VAL A 46 16.28 -3.66 1.27
CA VAL A 46 16.26 -2.97 2.55
C VAL A 46 15.69 -3.92 3.59
N PRO A 47 16.30 -4.02 4.80
CA PRO A 47 15.74 -4.83 5.87
C PRO A 47 14.30 -4.41 6.18
N ALA A 48 13.42 -5.39 6.40
CA ALA A 48 12.07 -5.13 6.89
C ALA A 48 12.10 -4.25 8.13
N LEU A 49 11.48 -3.08 8.03
CA LEU A 49 11.22 -2.20 9.16
C LEU A 49 9.72 -2.23 9.40
N ASN A 50 9.31 -2.44 10.65
CA ASN A 50 7.92 -2.19 11.02
C ASN A 50 7.67 -0.68 10.89
N PHE A 51 6.99 -0.30 9.83
CA PHE A 51 6.89 1.09 9.38
C PHE A 51 5.85 1.90 10.19
N LEU A 52 4.78 1.23 10.64
CA LEU A 52 3.77 1.82 11.52
C LEU A 52 3.76 1.09 12.87
N GLU A 53 3.64 1.87 13.94
CA GLU A 53 3.42 1.35 15.29
C GLU A 53 1.99 0.80 15.40
N GLU A 54 1.78 -0.16 16.30
CA GLU A 54 0.47 -0.81 16.51
C GLU A 54 -0.65 0.17 16.86
N ASP A 55 -0.32 1.35 17.40
CA ASP A 55 -1.28 2.42 17.74
C ASP A 55 -1.58 3.41 16.60
N CYS A 56 -0.99 3.24 15.41
CA CYS A 56 -1.30 4.11 14.28
C CYS A 56 -2.71 3.85 13.76
N ARG A 57 -3.52 4.92 13.67
CA ARG A 57 -4.93 4.86 13.24
C ARG A 57 -5.21 5.81 12.08
N LEU A 58 -5.28 5.26 10.88
CA LEU A 58 -5.72 5.93 9.66
C LEU A 58 -7.25 5.86 9.56
N ASN A 59 -7.93 6.50 10.52
CA ASN A 59 -9.37 6.34 10.78
C ASN A 59 -10.31 6.78 9.66
N ARG A 60 -9.83 7.43 8.61
CA ARG A 60 -10.66 7.88 7.48
C ARG A 60 -10.29 7.25 6.16
N LEU A 61 -9.20 6.49 6.12
CA LEU A 61 -8.65 5.92 4.90
C LEU A 61 -9.57 4.79 4.44
N GLN A 62 -10.16 4.99 3.26
CA GLN A 62 -11.16 4.10 2.66
C GLN A 62 -10.61 3.41 1.42
N VAL A 63 -9.77 4.09 0.65
CA VAL A 63 -9.23 3.58 -0.60
C VAL A 63 -7.70 3.70 -0.60
N VAL A 64 -7.02 2.61 -0.95
CA VAL A 64 -5.59 2.58 -1.20
C VAL A 64 -5.33 2.01 -2.58
N LYS A 65 -4.48 2.65 -3.36
CA LYS A 65 -4.04 2.20 -4.68
C LYS A 65 -2.52 2.10 -4.67
N PHE A 66 -2.02 0.94 -5.02
CA PHE A 66 -0.62 0.70 -5.27
C PHE A 66 -0.43 0.44 -6.77
N ARG A 67 0.58 1.07 -7.37
CA ARG A 67 0.97 0.91 -8.77
C ARG A 67 2.43 0.48 -8.86
N SER A 68 2.74 -0.38 -9.83
CA SER A 68 4.10 -0.83 -10.14
C SER A 68 4.79 -1.62 -9.01
N ILE A 69 4.03 -2.37 -8.19
CA ILE A 69 4.58 -3.19 -7.11
C ILE A 69 5.30 -4.42 -7.65
N ILE A 70 6.46 -4.75 -7.08
CA ILE A 70 7.26 -5.94 -7.45
C ILE A 70 7.31 -7.01 -6.36
N GLY A 71 6.75 -6.75 -5.18
CA GLY A 71 6.70 -7.69 -4.05
C GLY A 71 7.94 -7.63 -3.15
N LEU A 72 8.58 -6.48 -3.04
CA LEU A 72 9.64 -6.28 -2.05
C LEU A 72 9.11 -6.43 -0.63
N GLU A 73 9.96 -6.92 0.26
CA GLU A 73 9.62 -7.04 1.69
C GLU A 73 9.17 -5.68 2.28
N SER A 74 9.80 -4.58 1.85
CA SER A 74 9.41 -3.22 2.27
C SER A 74 8.04 -2.78 1.73
N GLU A 75 7.66 -3.17 0.51
CA GLU A 75 6.34 -2.90 -0.06
C GLU A 75 5.26 -3.68 0.72
N LEU A 76 5.52 -4.96 0.98
CA LEU A 76 4.60 -5.83 1.70
C LEU A 76 4.42 -5.41 3.15
N GLU A 77 5.48 -4.97 3.82
CA GLU A 77 5.39 -4.48 5.21
C GLU A 77 4.62 -3.16 5.29
N LEU A 78 4.74 -2.27 4.28
CA LEU A 78 3.89 -1.09 4.19
C LEU A 78 2.42 -1.47 4.00
N ILE A 79 2.13 -2.40 3.08
CA ILE A 79 0.77 -2.88 2.83
C ILE A 79 0.17 -3.49 4.11
N LYS A 80 0.91 -4.36 4.77
CA LYS A 80 0.53 -4.97 6.05
C LYS A 80 0.23 -3.92 7.11
N SER A 81 1.10 -2.92 7.22
CA SER A 81 0.93 -1.79 8.13
C SER A 81 -0.35 -1.01 7.83
N LEU A 82 -0.62 -0.68 6.57
CA LEU A 82 -1.84 0.02 6.17
C LEU A 82 -3.11 -0.79 6.46
N LEU A 83 -3.12 -2.09 6.19
CA LEU A 83 -4.24 -2.98 6.50
C LEU A 83 -4.53 -3.06 8.01
N ALA A 84 -3.48 -3.04 8.84
CA ALA A 84 -3.60 -3.06 10.29
C ALA A 84 -4.02 -1.70 10.88
N CYS A 85 -3.63 -0.59 10.26
CA CYS A 85 -3.87 0.76 10.78
C CYS A 85 -5.17 1.42 10.26
N SER A 86 -5.86 0.80 9.29
CA SER A 86 -6.99 1.43 8.58
C SER A 86 -8.33 0.72 8.86
N PRO A 87 -9.04 1.09 9.95
CA PRO A 87 -10.27 0.40 10.35
C PRO A 87 -11.47 0.65 9.43
N LEU A 88 -11.43 1.69 8.59
CA LEU A 88 -12.49 2.03 7.61
C LEU A 88 -12.09 1.71 6.17
N LEU A 89 -11.00 0.98 5.95
CA LEU A 89 -10.56 0.63 4.62
C LEU A 89 -11.60 -0.26 3.93
N GLU A 90 -12.03 0.14 2.74
CA GLU A 90 -12.99 -0.62 1.93
C GLU A 90 -12.27 -1.31 0.77
N ARG A 91 -11.33 -0.62 0.12
CA ARG A 91 -10.67 -1.12 -1.08
C ARG A 91 -9.16 -0.88 -1.06
N MET A 92 -8.38 -1.93 -1.33
CA MET A 92 -6.96 -1.85 -1.60
C MET A 92 -6.66 -2.47 -2.96
N SER A 93 -6.28 -1.66 -3.94
CA SER A 93 -5.93 -2.10 -5.30
C SER A 93 -4.41 -2.23 -5.43
N ILE A 94 -3.93 -3.35 -5.96
CA ILE A 94 -2.51 -3.63 -6.14
C ILE A 94 -2.24 -3.91 -7.62
N GLY A 95 -1.73 -2.89 -8.30
CA GLY A 95 -1.18 -2.98 -9.65
C GLY A 95 0.28 -3.44 -9.58
N CYS A 96 0.54 -4.60 -10.15
CA CYS A 96 1.89 -5.16 -10.24
C CYS A 96 2.67 -4.53 -11.39
N HIS A 97 4.00 -4.51 -11.29
CA HIS A 97 4.84 -4.13 -12.41
C HIS A 97 4.69 -5.13 -13.57
N ALA A 98 4.76 -4.65 -14.83
CA ALA A 98 4.54 -5.46 -16.03
C ALA A 98 5.48 -6.68 -16.17
N ASP A 99 6.69 -6.56 -15.61
CA ASP A 99 7.71 -7.60 -15.64
C ASP A 99 7.59 -8.63 -14.49
N LEU A 100 6.59 -8.50 -13.61
CA LEU A 100 6.39 -9.46 -12.52
C LEU A 100 5.78 -10.75 -13.08
N ASP A 101 6.47 -11.87 -12.90
CA ASP A 101 5.98 -13.15 -13.39
C ASP A 101 4.75 -13.65 -12.60
N ALA A 102 3.96 -14.52 -13.23
CA ALA A 102 2.72 -15.03 -12.64
C ALA A 102 2.94 -15.82 -11.33
N ASN A 103 4.09 -16.46 -11.17
CA ASN A 103 4.41 -17.20 -9.94
C ASN A 103 4.75 -16.24 -8.79
N ALA A 104 5.53 -15.19 -9.06
CA ALA A 104 5.81 -14.12 -8.09
C ALA A 104 4.51 -13.41 -7.67
N MET A 105 3.63 -13.09 -8.62
CA MET A 105 2.30 -12.52 -8.34
C MET A 105 1.43 -13.46 -7.48
N LEU A 106 1.46 -14.77 -7.76
CA LEU A 106 0.74 -15.77 -6.97
C LEU A 106 1.29 -15.89 -5.54
N MET A 107 2.61 -15.86 -5.38
CA MET A 107 3.24 -15.91 -4.05
C MET A 107 2.91 -14.67 -3.22
N MET A 108 3.02 -13.50 -3.84
CA MET A 108 2.67 -12.22 -3.22
C MET A 108 1.20 -12.17 -2.80
N SER A 109 0.26 -12.60 -3.67
CA SER A 109 -1.16 -12.62 -3.33
C SER A 109 -1.48 -13.57 -2.17
N LYS A 110 -0.85 -14.75 -2.12
CA LYS A 110 -0.97 -15.67 -0.98
C LYS A 110 -0.49 -15.06 0.32
N GLU A 111 0.60 -14.29 0.28
CA GLU A 111 1.14 -13.61 1.46
C GLU A 111 0.20 -12.51 1.96
N LEU A 112 -0.29 -11.67 1.06
CA LEU A 112 -1.21 -10.57 1.37
C LEU A 112 -2.54 -11.06 1.98
N LEU A 113 -3.03 -12.23 1.56
CA LEU A 113 -4.23 -12.85 2.14
C LEU A 113 -4.05 -13.27 3.61
N ARG A 114 -2.81 -13.42 4.09
CA ARG A 114 -2.50 -13.80 5.47
C ARG A 114 -2.41 -12.60 6.42
N PHE A 115 -2.36 -11.38 5.87
CA PHE A 115 -2.28 -10.18 6.68
C PHE A 115 -3.59 -9.90 7.40
N ARG A 116 -3.48 -9.51 8.68
CA ARG A 116 -4.65 -9.08 9.44
C ARG A 116 -5.16 -7.75 8.91
N ARG A 117 -6.49 -7.60 8.93
CA ARG A 117 -7.18 -6.38 8.50
C ARG A 117 -7.89 -5.80 9.70
N ALA A 118 -7.69 -4.51 9.97
CA ALA A 118 -8.48 -3.80 10.97
C ALA A 118 -9.93 -3.58 10.49
N SER A 119 -10.10 -3.36 9.19
CA SER A 119 -11.43 -3.29 8.58
C SER A 119 -11.92 -4.68 8.15
N PRO A 120 -13.11 -5.11 8.60
CA PRO A 120 -13.74 -6.35 8.12
C PRO A 120 -14.27 -6.21 6.69
N LYS A 121 -14.41 -4.99 6.17
CA LYS A 121 -14.89 -4.69 4.82
C LYS A 121 -13.77 -4.55 3.79
N ALA A 122 -12.50 -4.56 4.24
CA ALA A 122 -11.38 -4.34 3.34
C ALA A 122 -11.22 -5.48 2.33
N GLU A 123 -11.41 -5.15 1.06
CA GLU A 123 -11.14 -6.02 -0.08
C GLU A 123 -9.78 -5.68 -0.69
N ILE A 124 -9.01 -6.72 -1.03
CA ILE A 124 -7.74 -6.60 -1.74
C ILE A 124 -7.99 -7.06 -3.18
N ILE A 125 -7.77 -6.16 -4.14
CA ILE A 125 -8.01 -6.39 -5.56
C ILE A 125 -6.65 -6.37 -6.28
N PHE A 126 -6.37 -7.42 -7.03
CA PHE A 126 -5.22 -7.49 -7.94
C PHE A 126 -5.66 -7.20 -9.36
N GLY A 127 -4.92 -6.35 -10.04
CA GLY A 127 -5.22 -5.95 -11.41
C GLY A 127 -4.87 -4.49 -11.62
N ASP A 128 -4.69 -4.11 -12.88
CA ASP A 128 -4.45 -2.71 -13.23
C ASP A 128 -5.68 -1.88 -12.79
N PRO A 129 -5.54 -0.74 -12.09
CA PRO A 129 -6.65 0.11 -11.69
C PRO A 129 -7.45 0.74 -12.87
N LEU A 130 -7.25 0.27 -14.10
CA LEU A 130 -7.88 0.76 -15.32
C LEU A 130 -9.19 0.03 -15.67
N GLU A 131 -9.63 -0.96 -14.89
CA GLU A 131 -10.94 -1.61 -15.09
C GLU A 131 -12.12 -0.94 -14.34
N ASP A 132 -11.99 0.33 -13.92
CA ASP A 132 -13.15 1.18 -13.59
C ASP A 132 -13.69 1.92 -14.85
N ILE A 133 -13.69 1.26 -16.01
CA ILE A 133 -14.43 1.71 -17.20
C ILE A 133 -15.34 0.57 -17.69
N GLN A 134 -16.64 0.79 -17.49
CA GLN A 134 -17.83 0.15 -18.09
C GLN A 134 -18.30 -1.20 -17.52
N ALA A 135 -19.25 -1.11 -16.57
CA ALA A 135 -20.62 -1.61 -16.76
C ALA A 135 -21.61 -0.86 -15.85
#